data_AF-A0A0C2CEA1-F1
#
_entry.id   AF-A0A0C2CEA1-F1
#
_cell.length_a   1.000
_cell.length_b   1.000
_cell.length_c   1.000
_cell.angle_alpha   90.00
_cell.angle_beta   90.00
_cell.angle_gamma   90.00
#
_symmetry.space_group_name_H-M   'P 1'
#
loop_
_entity.id
_entity.type
_entity.pdbx_description
1 polymer ?
#
loop_
_entity_poly.entity_id
_entity_poly.type
_entity_poly.pdbx_seq_one_letter_code
_entity_poly.pdbx_strand_id
1 'polypeptide(L)'
;MSHLLVSWKHADVVFIGKDIVSTPIIIADSADEQSLADMAKKAKLIVNAVGPYRLYGEAVVKAAVENGASHVDISGEPAFLEKMQMLYGEKAKEKGVYIVGACGWDSIPCDMGVNFLKEKFNGDLNHVETFVQMISGPSVCLLVFP
;
A
#
# COMPACT_ATOMS: atom_id res chain seq x y z
N MET A 1 -2.08 25.66 0.77
CA MET A 1 -2.01 25.36 -0.67
C MET A 1 -1.43 23.98 -0.84
N SER A 2 -2.26 22.94 -0.91
CA SER A 2 -1.84 21.55 -1.03
C SER A 2 -2.29 21.02 -2.40
N HIS A 3 -1.48 21.27 -3.42
CA HIS A 3 -1.57 20.54 -4.69
C HIS A 3 -0.59 19.36 -4.59
N LEU A 4 -1.09 18.15 -4.38
CA LEU A 4 -0.25 16.97 -4.48
C LEU A 4 -0.31 16.43 -5.91
N LEU A 5 0.56 16.97 -6.75
CA LEU A 5 0.93 16.41 -8.06
C LEU A 5 2.11 15.48 -7.82
N VAL A 6 1.89 14.17 -7.96
CA VAL A 6 2.98 13.19 -7.91
C VAL A 6 3.48 12.96 -9.34
N SER A 7 4.62 13.57 -9.68
CA SER A 7 5.32 13.36 -10.96
C SER A 7 6.62 12.59 -10.68
N TRP A 8 6.74 11.38 -11.22
CA TRP A 8 7.97 10.59 -11.21
C TRP A 8 8.65 10.73 -12.57
N LYS A 9 9.89 11.24 -12.63
CA LYS A 9 10.62 11.41 -13.90
C LYS A 9 11.55 10.27 -14.29
N HIS A 10 11.90 9.33 -13.41
CA HIS A 10 12.86 8.26 -13.76
C HIS A 10 12.65 6.98 -12.93
N ALA A 11 11.56 6.26 -13.18
CA ALA A 11 11.45 4.86 -12.79
C ALA A 11 10.82 4.10 -13.96
N ASP A 12 11.42 2.98 -14.36
CA ASP A 12 10.86 2.03 -15.32
C ASP A 12 9.65 1.33 -14.68
N VAL A 13 8.58 2.11 -14.50
CA VAL A 13 7.25 1.61 -14.17
C VAL A 13 6.74 0.95 -15.44
N VAL A 14 6.36 -0.33 -15.35
CA VAL A 14 5.61 -1.00 -16.41
C VAL A 14 4.28 -0.26 -16.56
N PHE A 15 4.23 0.73 -17.45
CA PHE A 15 2.99 1.38 -17.83
C PHE A 15 2.06 0.31 -18.39
N ILE A 16 0.83 0.23 -17.89
CA ILE A 16 -0.21 -0.71 -18.34
C ILE A 16 -0.70 -0.37 -19.78
N GLY A 17 0.12 0.29 -20.59
CA GLY A 17 -0.17 0.69 -21.97
C GLY A 17 -1.32 1.69 -22.12
N LYS A 18 -1.83 2.29 -21.03
CA LYS A 18 -2.91 3.26 -21.06
C LYS A 18 -2.40 4.66 -20.73
N ASP A 19 -2.75 5.61 -21.59
CA ASP A 19 -2.57 7.03 -21.33
C ASP A 19 -3.40 7.43 -20.10
N ILE A 20 -2.72 7.90 -19.05
CA ILE A 20 -3.34 8.31 -17.79
C ILE A 20 -3.72 9.79 -17.79
N VAL A 21 -3.38 10.56 -18.83
CA VAL A 21 -3.61 12.01 -18.91
C VAL A 21 -5.10 12.35 -18.84
N SER A 22 -5.98 11.50 -19.37
CA SER A 22 -7.42 11.70 -19.33
C SER A 22 -8.10 11.18 -18.04
N THR A 23 -7.33 10.72 -17.05
CA THR A 23 -7.89 10.18 -15.82
C THR A 23 -8.55 11.30 -14.99
N PRO A 24 -9.83 11.18 -14.61
CA PRO A 24 -10.48 12.18 -13.78
C PRO A 24 -9.76 12.37 -12.44
N ILE A 25 -9.59 13.63 -12.04
CA ILE A 25 -8.99 13.98 -10.75
C ILE A 25 -10.10 14.17 -9.72
N ILE A 26 -9.98 13.49 -8.59
CA ILE A 26 -10.83 13.70 -7.42
C ILE A 26 -9.96 14.39 -6.36
N ILE A 27 -10.44 15.51 -5.83
CA ILE A 27 -9.80 16.19 -4.72
C ILE A 27 -10.45 15.69 -3.43
N ALA A 28 -9.64 15.13 -2.53
CA ALA A 28 -10.04 14.72 -1.20
C ALA A 28 -8.99 15.22 -0.20
N ASP A 29 -9.44 15.90 0.85
CA ASP A 29 -8.59 16.41 1.91
C ASP A 29 -8.61 15.42 3.09
N SER A 30 -7.43 14.99 3.52
CA SER A 30 -7.28 14.08 4.67
C SER A 30 -7.84 14.65 5.99
N ALA A 31 -8.01 15.97 6.08
CA ALA A 31 -8.62 16.64 7.23
C ALA A 31 -10.15 16.82 7.12
N ASP A 32 -10.74 16.50 5.96
CA ASP A 32 -12.18 16.59 5.71
C ASP A 32 -12.77 15.19 5.49
N GLU A 33 -13.45 14.69 6.52
CA GLU A 33 -14.11 13.39 6.54
C GLU A 33 -15.13 13.21 5.42
N GLN A 34 -15.90 14.25 5.08
CA GLN A 34 -16.90 14.19 4.03
C GLN A 34 -16.24 14.07 2.66
N SER A 35 -15.15 14.80 2.43
CA SER A 35 -14.40 14.71 1.18
C SER A 35 -13.82 13.31 0.94
N LEU A 36 -13.31 12.66 1.99
CA LEU A 36 -12.80 11.29 1.92
C LEU A 36 -13.93 10.28 1.71
N ALA A 37 -15.07 10.45 2.37
CA ALA A 37 -16.23 9.58 2.18
C ALA A 37 -16.76 9.65 0.73
N ASP A 38 -16.83 10.85 0.14
CA ASP A 38 -17.31 11.02 -1.23
C ASP A 38 -16.33 10.50 -2.28
N MET A 39 -15.02 10.52 -1.99
CA MET A 39 -14.02 9.79 -2.77
C MET A 39 -14.22 8.28 -2.63
N ALA A 40 -14.34 7.77 -1.40
CA ALA A 40 -14.42 6.34 -1.11
C ALA A 40 -15.67 5.68 -1.72
N LYS A 41 -16.83 6.35 -1.70
CA LYS A 41 -18.06 5.85 -2.36
C LYS A 41 -17.91 5.63 -3.87
N LYS A 42 -16.96 6.31 -4.50
CA LYS A 42 -16.68 6.21 -5.94
C LYS A 42 -15.59 5.17 -6.26
N ALA A 43 -14.99 4.57 -5.24
CA ALA A 43 -13.87 3.64 -5.38
C ALA A 43 -14.27 2.23 -4.97
N LYS A 44 -13.69 1.24 -5.66
CA LYS A 44 -13.66 -0.16 -5.17
C LYS A 44 -12.40 -0.43 -4.34
N LEU A 45 -11.33 0.28 -4.66
CA LEU A 45 -10.02 0.17 -4.06
C LEU A 45 -9.38 1.56 -3.99
N ILE A 46 -8.83 1.90 -2.83
CA ILE A 46 -7.99 3.07 -2.62
C ILE A 46 -6.55 2.58 -2.49
N VAL A 47 -5.66 3.11 -3.33
CA VAL A 47 -4.21 2.86 -3.27
C VAL A 47 -3.57 4.10 -2.66
N ASN A 48 -3.22 4.03 -1.38
CA ASN A 48 -2.61 5.14 -0.65
C ASN A 48 -1.09 5.05 -0.69
N ALA A 49 -0.48 5.78 -1.62
CA ALA A 49 0.96 5.84 -1.80
C ALA A 49 1.65 6.98 -1.03
N VAL A 50 0.93 7.67 -0.13
CA VAL A 50 1.44 8.90 0.52
C VAL A 50 1.18 8.87 2.03
N GLY A 51 2.26 8.93 2.79
CA GLY A 51 2.26 9.15 4.24
C GLY A 51 2.46 10.62 4.62
N PRO A 52 2.75 10.91 5.91
CA PRO A 52 2.98 9.97 7.01
C PRO A 52 1.70 9.28 7.49
N TYR A 53 1.70 7.95 7.52
CA TYR A 53 0.48 7.15 7.75
C TYR A 53 -0.03 7.26 9.19
N ARG A 54 0.90 7.39 10.14
CA ARG A 54 0.55 7.56 11.55
C ARG A 54 -0.29 8.81 11.83
N LEU A 55 -0.17 9.84 11.00
CA LEU A 55 -0.89 11.11 11.16
C LEU A 55 -2.16 11.17 10.31
N TYR A 56 -2.09 10.72 9.06
CA TYR A 56 -3.16 10.94 8.07
C TYR A 56 -3.78 9.66 7.52
N GLY A 57 -3.16 8.50 7.75
CA GLY A 57 -3.56 7.22 7.15
C GLY A 57 -4.90 6.71 7.69
N GLU A 58 -5.17 6.91 8.98
CA GLU A 58 -6.38 6.37 9.61
C GLU A 58 -7.66 6.94 9.00
N ALA A 59 -7.69 8.25 8.72
CA ALA A 59 -8.85 8.90 8.12
C ALA A 59 -9.21 8.26 6.76
N VAL A 60 -8.19 7.89 5.97
CA VAL A 60 -8.36 7.24 4.66
C VAL A 60 -8.88 5.81 4.83
N VAL A 61 -8.29 5.03 5.76
CA VAL A 61 -8.73 3.65 6.06
C VAL A 61 -10.19 3.64 6.54
N LYS A 62 -10.52 4.52 7.49
CA LYS A 62 -11.88 4.69 8.00
C LYS A 62 -12.87 4.96 6.86
N ALA A 63 -12.57 5.95 6.03
CA ALA A 63 -13.43 6.33 4.91
C ALA A 63 -13.61 5.18 3.91
N ALA A 64 -12.53 4.45 3.60
CA ALA A 64 -12.58 3.28 2.72
C ALA A 64 -13.55 2.21 3.27
N VAL A 65 -13.31 1.77 4.51
CA VAL A 65 -14.07 0.69 5.15
C VAL A 65 -15.54 1.06 5.31
N GLU A 66 -15.83 2.28 5.76
CA GLU A 66 -17.21 2.73 6.01
C GLU A 66 -18.06 2.79 4.74
N ASN A 67 -17.43 3.16 3.63
CA ASN A 67 -18.08 3.36 2.34
C ASN A 67 -17.93 2.18 1.37
N GLY A 68 -17.39 1.05 1.83
CA GLY A 68 -17.34 -0.20 1.05
C GLY A 68 -16.23 -0.26 0.01
N ALA A 69 -15.16 0.51 0.18
CA ALA A 69 -13.94 0.41 -0.60
C ALA A 69 -12.87 -0.38 0.16
N SER A 70 -12.08 -1.17 -0.56
CA SER A 70 -10.85 -1.75 -0.03
C SER A 70 -9.73 -0.70 0.01
N HIS A 71 -8.74 -0.92 0.85
CA HIS A 71 -7.60 -0.02 1.04
C HIS A 71 -6.28 -0.80 0.96
N VAL A 72 -5.32 -0.27 0.22
CA VAL A 72 -3.93 -0.74 0.25
C VAL A 72 -2.97 0.43 0.37
N ASP A 73 -1.84 0.23 1.05
CA ASP A 73 -0.81 1.25 1.19
C ASP A 73 0.61 0.69 1.21
N ILE A 74 1.59 1.59 1.14
CA ILE A 74 3.02 1.29 1.23
C ILE A 74 3.59 1.67 2.61
N SER A 75 2.76 1.65 3.66
CA SER A 75 3.19 2.05 5.00
C SER A 75 4.29 1.14 5.55
N GLY A 76 5.20 1.74 6.31
CA GLY A 76 6.30 1.04 6.98
C GLY A 76 6.24 1.17 8.50
N GLU A 77 5.22 1.85 9.05
CA GLU A 77 5.09 2.17 10.45
C GLU A 77 4.33 1.05 11.22
N PRO A 78 4.99 0.22 12.05
CA PRO A 78 4.34 -0.95 12.65
C PRO A 78 3.15 -0.60 13.55
N ALA A 79 3.28 0.48 14.33
CA ALA A 79 2.22 0.96 15.20
C ALA A 79 0.97 1.43 14.43
N PHE A 80 1.13 1.90 13.19
CA PHE A 80 0.00 2.25 12.33
C PHE A 80 -0.70 0.98 11.83
N LEU A 81 0.07 0.02 11.30
CA LEU A 81 -0.44 -1.27 10.79
C LEU A 81 -1.25 -2.00 11.85
N GLU A 82 -0.68 -2.18 13.05
CA GLU A 82 -1.33 -2.85 14.17
C GLU A 82 -2.61 -2.12 14.59
N LYS A 83 -2.55 -0.78 14.68
CA LYS A 83 -3.72 0.04 15.01
C LYS A 83 -4.86 -0.14 13.99
N MET A 84 -4.55 -0.15 12.70
CA MET A 84 -5.58 -0.30 11.66
C MET A 84 -6.23 -1.68 11.71
N GLN A 85 -5.45 -2.73 11.95
CA GLN A 85 -5.97 -4.08 12.15
C GLN A 85 -6.92 -4.14 13.35
N MET A 86 -6.51 -3.60 14.50
CA MET A 86 -7.33 -3.64 15.72
C MET A 86 -8.63 -2.84 15.61
N LEU A 87 -8.59 -1.65 15.00
CA LEU A 87 -9.75 -0.76 14.93
C LEU A 87 -10.74 -1.12 13.81
N TYR A 88 -10.24 -1.59 12.67
CA TYR A 88 -11.05 -1.73 11.46
C TYR A 88 -11.18 -3.16 10.93
N GLY A 89 -10.46 -4.14 11.50
CA GLY A 89 -10.46 -5.53 11.03
C GLY A 89 -11.84 -6.18 10.99
N GLU A 90 -12.58 -6.14 12.10
CA GLU A 90 -13.94 -6.71 12.15
C GLU A 90 -14.91 -5.97 11.22
N LYS A 91 -14.84 -4.64 11.19
CA LYS A 91 -15.71 -3.82 10.32
C LYS A 91 -15.43 -4.07 8.84
N ALA A 92 -14.17 -4.24 8.46
CA ALA A 92 -13.77 -4.58 7.09
C ALA A 92 -14.31 -5.96 6.69
N LYS A 93 -14.24 -6.94 7.61
CA LYS A 93 -14.80 -8.28 7.42
C LYS A 93 -16.33 -8.25 7.26
N GLU A 94 -17.03 -7.52 8.11
CA GLU A 94 -18.50 -7.33 8.00
C GLU A 94 -18.90 -6.68 6.68
N LYS A 95 -18.10 -5.73 6.20
CA LYS A 95 -18.33 -5.01 4.93
C LYS A 95 -17.85 -5.77 3.70
N GLY A 96 -17.11 -6.87 3.87
CA GLY A 96 -16.53 -7.64 2.77
C GLY A 96 -15.44 -6.89 1.99
N VAL A 97 -14.69 -6.01 2.67
CA VAL A 97 -13.58 -5.23 2.08
C VAL A 97 -12.25 -5.61 2.71
N TYR A 98 -11.15 -5.29 2.02
CA TYR A 98 -9.79 -5.61 2.46
C TYR A 98 -9.03 -4.36 2.90
N ILE A 99 -8.18 -4.50 3.91
CA ILE A 99 -7.18 -3.51 4.31
C ILE A 99 -5.83 -4.23 4.25
N VAL A 100 -4.93 -3.82 3.35
CA VAL A 100 -3.61 -4.43 3.20
C VAL A 100 -2.55 -3.34 3.27
N GLY A 101 -1.85 -3.26 4.41
CA GLY A 101 -0.72 -2.37 4.56
C GLY A 101 0.58 -2.99 4.04
N ALA A 102 1.67 -2.23 4.07
CA ALA A 102 3.01 -2.69 3.72
C ALA A 102 3.12 -3.34 2.33
N CYS A 103 2.39 -2.83 1.33
CA CYS A 103 2.50 -3.27 -0.06
C CYS A 103 3.63 -2.55 -0.82
N GLY A 104 4.73 -2.26 -0.13
CA GLY A 104 5.90 -1.58 -0.66
C GLY A 104 6.95 -2.54 -1.20
N TRP A 105 7.95 -1.97 -1.88
CA TRP A 105 9.08 -2.74 -2.42
C TRP A 105 9.93 -3.43 -1.34
N ASP A 106 10.06 -2.85 -0.15
CA ASP A 106 10.87 -3.45 0.92
C ASP A 106 10.14 -4.63 1.61
N SER A 107 8.81 -4.66 1.49
CA SER A 107 7.96 -5.62 2.19
C SER A 107 7.55 -6.80 1.31
N ILE A 108 7.08 -6.55 0.08
CA ILE A 108 6.55 -7.59 -0.80
C ILE A 108 7.57 -8.71 -1.10
N PRO A 109 8.82 -8.43 -1.51
CA PRO A 109 9.81 -9.47 -1.77
C PRO A 109 10.14 -10.29 -0.53
N CYS A 110 10.18 -9.65 0.64
CA CYS A 110 10.40 -10.30 1.92
C CYS A 110 9.24 -11.27 2.24
N ASP A 111 8.00 -10.79 2.17
CA ASP A 111 6.79 -11.59 2.43
C ASP A 111 6.66 -12.77 1.46
N MET A 112 6.92 -12.53 0.17
CA MET A 112 6.92 -13.59 -0.85
C MET A 112 8.01 -14.63 -0.59
N GLY A 113 9.22 -14.20 -0.21
CA GLY A 113 10.31 -15.09 0.14
C GLY A 113 9.99 -15.97 1.35
N VAL A 114 9.45 -15.38 2.40
CA VAL A 114 9.00 -16.12 3.60
C VAL A 114 7.87 -17.10 3.26
N ASN A 115 6.89 -16.68 2.45
CA ASN A 115 5.80 -17.56 2.03
C ASN A 115 6.31 -18.74 1.19
N PHE A 116 7.23 -18.49 0.26
CA PHE A 116 7.86 -19.55 -0.53
C PHE A 116 8.61 -20.54 0.36
N LEU A 117 9.41 -20.05 1.32
CA LEU A 117 10.14 -20.92 2.25
C LEU A 117 9.18 -21.75 3.10
N LYS A 118 8.08 -21.17 3.59
CA LYS A 118 7.03 -21.91 4.31
C LYS A 118 6.44 -23.06 3.50
N GLU A 119 6.24 -22.87 2.19
CA GLU A 119 5.65 -23.89 1.31
C GLU A 119 6.65 -24.98 0.89
N LYS A 120 7.93 -24.64 0.78
CA LYS A 120 8.95 -25.51 0.18
C LYS A 120 9.94 -26.13 1.16
N PHE A 121 10.04 -25.59 2.37
CA PHE A 121 10.95 -26.12 3.37
C PHE A 121 10.33 -27.35 4.05
N ASN A 122 10.93 -28.52 3.84
CA ASN A 122 10.52 -29.78 4.47
C ASN A 122 11.03 -29.85 5.92
N GLY A 123 10.43 -29.04 6.80
CA GLY A 123 10.73 -28.97 8.22
C GLY A 123 10.13 -27.73 8.88
N ASP A 124 10.48 -27.48 10.14
CA ASP A 124 10.03 -26.31 10.87
C ASP A 124 10.93 -25.10 10.58
N LEU A 125 10.33 -24.01 10.08
CA LEU A 125 11.02 -22.77 9.80
C LEU A 125 11.21 -21.96 11.10
N ASN A 126 12.40 -22.03 11.70
CA ASN A 126 12.68 -21.36 12.97
C ASN A 126 13.06 -19.87 12.82
N HIS A 127 13.79 -19.51 11.75
CA HIS A 127 14.31 -18.15 11.55
C HIS A 127 14.52 -17.89 10.06
N VAL A 128 14.27 -16.66 9.62
CA VAL A 128 14.53 -16.20 8.26
C VAL A 128 15.21 -14.84 8.34
N GLU A 129 16.34 -14.71 7.67
CA GLU A 129 17.02 -13.42 7.47
C GLU A 129 16.94 -13.05 6.00
N THR A 130 16.48 -11.84 5.75
CA THR A 130 16.44 -11.27 4.41
C THR A 130 17.44 -10.13 4.33
N PHE A 131 18.22 -10.13 3.26
CA PHE A 131 19.20 -9.08 2.99
C PHE A 131 18.86 -8.47 1.65
N VAL A 132 18.98 -7.15 1.58
CA VAL A 132 18.79 -6.41 0.34
C VAL A 132 20.04 -5.61 0.04
N GLN A 133 20.52 -5.73 -1.20
CA GLN A 133 21.61 -4.91 -1.71
C GLN A 133 21.08 -4.11 -2.89
N MET A 134 21.07 -2.78 -2.77
CA MET A 134 20.79 -1.91 -3.89
C MET A 134 22.05 -1.77 -4.74
N ILE A 135 22.05 -2.39 -5.92
CA ILE A 135 23.11 -2.24 -6.90
C ILE A 135 22.67 -1.18 -7.90
N SER A 136 23.25 0.02 -7.80
CA SER A 136 23.01 1.09 -8.78
C SER A 136 23.91 0.90 -9.99
N GLY A 137 23.34 0.53 -11.14
CA GLY A 137 23.99 0.62 -12.45
C GLY A 137 23.59 1.89 -13.21
N PRO A 138 24.23 2.20 -14.36
CA PRO A 138 23.83 3.33 -15.21
C PRO A 138 22.40 3.19 -15.77
N SER A 139 21.81 2.00 -15.72
CA SER A 139 20.40 1.74 -16.06
C SER A 139 19.93 0.47 -15.35
N VAL A 140 18.87 0.59 -14.54
CA VAL A 140 18.10 -0.48 -13.86
C VAL A 140 18.71 -1.07 -12.58
N CYS A 141 17.94 -1.02 -11.49
CA CYS A 141 18.19 -1.76 -10.25
C CYS A 141 17.81 -3.23 -10.48
N LEU A 142 18.80 -4.12 -10.51
CA LEU A 142 18.59 -5.57 -10.59
C LEU A 142 18.46 -6.14 -9.17
N LEU A 143 17.32 -6.77 -8.88
CA LEU A 143 17.18 -7.65 -7.71
C LEU A 143 17.99 -8.93 -7.99
N VAL A 144 19.14 -9.06 -7.35
CA VAL A 144 19.94 -10.29 -7.36
C VAL A 144 19.57 -11.07 -6.10
N PHE A 145 18.87 -12.18 -6.26
CA PHE A 145 18.74 -13.18 -5.20
C PHE A 145 19.98 -14.09 -5.26
N PRO A 146 20.67 -14.36 -4.12
CA PRO A 146 21.75 -15.34 -4.08
C PRO A 146 21.26 -16.78 -4.28
#